data_AF-A0AAU1D223-F1
#
_entry.id   AF-A0AAU1D223-F1
#
_cell.length_a   1.000
_cell.length_b   1.000
_cell.length_c   1.000
_cell.angle_alpha   90.00
_cell.angle_beta   90.00
_cell.angle_gamma   90.00
#
_symmetry.space_group_name_H-M   'P 1'
#
loop_
_entity.id
_entity.type
_entity.pdbx_description
1 polymer ?
#
loop_
_entity_poly.entity_id
_entity_poly.type
_entity_poly.pdbx_seq_one_letter_code
_entity_poly.pdbx_strand_id
1 'polypeptide(L)'
;MSAEPDPRTLELYKIAVEMADRGSARRGTANAFFLSLQTAVISIATLVDTKLGDSNWPPYLALSLAGVAISASWWLQLRSYRELNAAKFAVINRIEKQFPVRIFTDEWESLTSGPPLPLRKRYAELGAVEMITPIVFAGLFVLLFLAKVAV
;
A
#
# COMPACT_ATOMS: atom_id res chain seq x y z
N MET A 1 13.57 39.58 -12.10
CA MET A 1 12.28 39.16 -12.67
C MET A 1 12.44 37.72 -13.12
N SER A 2 12.10 36.75 -12.28
CA SER A 2 12.01 35.35 -12.71
C SER A 2 10.91 35.29 -13.77
N ALA A 3 11.25 34.84 -14.98
CA ALA A 3 10.28 34.71 -16.07
C ALA A 3 9.08 33.88 -15.58
N GLU A 4 7.85 34.35 -15.87
CA GLU A 4 6.67 33.54 -15.61
C GLU A 4 6.81 32.19 -16.33
N PRO A 5 6.47 31.07 -15.68
CA PRO A 5 6.57 29.75 -16.28
C PRO A 5 5.70 29.67 -17.55
N ASP A 6 6.20 28.99 -18.60
CA ASP A 6 5.45 28.75 -19.84
C ASP A 6 4.06 28.16 -19.49
N PRO A 7 2.95 28.77 -19.96
CA PRO A 7 1.60 28.25 -19.75
C PRO A 7 1.45 26.75 -20.04
N ARG A 8 2.18 26.23 -21.05
CA ARG A 8 2.16 24.79 -21.38
C ARG A 8 2.78 23.93 -20.28
N THR A 9 3.85 24.41 -19.62
CA THR A 9 4.46 23.72 -18.50
C THR A 9 3.51 23.69 -17.30
N LEU A 10 2.76 24.77 -17.05
CA LEU A 10 1.75 24.80 -16.00
C LEU A 10 0.61 23.80 -16.26
N GLU A 11 0.17 23.65 -17.51
CA GLU A 11 -0.83 22.65 -17.88
C GLU A 11 -0.33 21.22 -17.66
N LEU A 12 0.88 20.89 -18.14
CA LEU A 12 1.49 19.58 -17.92
C LEU A 12 1.69 19.27 -16.43
N TYR A 13 2.07 20.28 -15.64
CA TYR A 13 2.19 20.18 -14.20
C TYR A 13 0.86 19.83 -13.53
N LYS A 14 -0.22 20.56 -13.87
CA LYS A 14 -1.57 20.27 -13.34
C LYS A 14 -2.01 18.84 -13.65
N ILE A 15 -1.83 18.40 -14.90
CA ILE A 15 -2.18 17.03 -15.33
C ILE A 15 -1.34 16.00 -14.56
N ALA A 16 -0.03 16.24 -14.39
CA ALA A 16 0.85 15.33 -13.65
C ALA A 16 0.42 15.18 -12.18
N VAL A 17 0.09 16.28 -11.51
CA VAL A 17 -0.40 16.29 -10.13
C VAL A 17 -1.73 15.56 -10.01
N GLU A 18 -2.68 15.82 -10.91
CA GLU A 18 -3.97 15.12 -10.94
C GLU A 18 -3.80 13.60 -11.14
N MET A 19 -2.90 13.19 -12.04
CA MET A 19 -2.58 11.77 -12.25
C MET A 19 -1.91 11.11 -11.03
N ALA A 20 -1.16 11.88 -10.23
CA ALA A 20 -0.57 11.39 -8.98
C ALA A 20 -1.65 11.20 -7.91
N ASP A 21 -2.57 12.16 -7.78
CA ASP A 21 -3.69 12.10 -6.84
C ASP A 21 -4.66 10.93 -7.14
N ARG A 22 -5.11 10.81 -8.40
CA ARG A 22 -5.94 9.68 -8.86
C ARG A 22 -5.25 8.33 -8.59
N GLY A 23 -3.92 8.27 -8.71
CA GLY A 23 -3.13 7.09 -8.40
C GLY A 23 -3.20 6.71 -6.92
N SER A 24 -3.14 7.71 -6.03
CA SER A 24 -3.27 7.53 -4.59
C SER A 24 -4.67 7.08 -4.19
N ALA A 25 -5.72 7.65 -4.78
CA ALA A 25 -7.09 7.18 -4.57
C ALA A 25 -7.27 5.70 -4.97
N ARG A 26 -6.70 5.29 -6.11
CA ARG A 26 -6.75 3.89 -6.58
C ARG A 26 -6.05 2.91 -5.63
N ARG A 27 -4.97 3.34 -4.96
CA ARG A 27 -4.30 2.55 -3.91
C ARG A 27 -5.26 2.26 -2.74
N GLY A 28 -6.01 3.27 -2.30
CA GLY A 28 -7.03 3.13 -1.26
C GLY A 28 -8.10 2.10 -1.60
N THR A 29 -8.66 2.17 -2.81
CA THR A 29 -9.64 1.17 -3.29
C THR A 29 -9.06 -0.24 -3.35
N ALA A 30 -7.83 -0.39 -3.83
CA ALA A 30 -7.16 -1.69 -3.89
C ALA A 30 -6.95 -2.30 -2.49
N ASN A 31 -6.59 -1.48 -1.50
CA ASN A 31 -6.45 -1.93 -0.11
C ASN A 31 -7.78 -2.42 0.47
N ALA A 32 -8.87 -1.70 0.25
CA ALA A 32 -10.19 -2.11 0.71
C ALA A 32 -10.64 -3.44 0.05
N PHE A 33 -10.34 -3.62 -1.24
CA PHE A 33 -10.60 -4.86 -1.96
C PHE A 33 -9.85 -6.05 -1.34
N PHE A 34 -8.53 -5.94 -1.15
CA PHE A 34 -7.74 -7.04 -0.58
C PHE A 34 -8.12 -7.34 0.88
N LEU A 35 -8.40 -6.31 1.68
CA LEU A 35 -8.88 -6.51 3.05
C LEU A 35 -10.20 -7.29 3.09
N SER A 36 -11.14 -6.94 2.21
CA SER A 36 -12.43 -7.65 2.09
C SER A 36 -12.22 -9.09 1.65
N LEU A 37 -11.35 -9.31 0.65
CA LEU A 37 -11.01 -10.63 0.15
C LEU A 37 -10.38 -11.51 1.22
N GLN A 38 -9.42 -10.99 2.00
CA GLN A 38 -8.80 -11.74 3.10
C GLN A 38 -9.80 -12.06 4.21
N THR A 39 -10.67 -11.12 4.56
CA THR A 39 -11.72 -11.32 5.55
C THR A 39 -12.70 -12.42 5.11
N ALA A 40 -13.04 -12.47 3.82
CA ALA A 40 -13.86 -13.54 3.26
C ALA A 40 -13.19 -14.91 3.37
N VAL A 41 -11.90 -15.02 3.06
CA VAL A 41 -11.15 -16.29 3.20
C VAL A 41 -11.11 -16.76 4.65
N ILE A 42 -10.85 -15.86 5.61
CA ILE A 42 -10.90 -16.19 7.04
C ILE A 42 -12.31 -16.66 7.45
N SER A 43 -13.35 -15.99 6.96
CA SER A 43 -14.74 -16.38 7.26
C SER A 43 -15.06 -17.79 6.74
N ILE A 44 -14.59 -18.12 5.53
CA ILE A 44 -14.72 -19.47 4.96
C ILE A 44 -13.94 -20.49 5.80
N ALA A 45 -12.75 -20.14 6.28
CA ALA A 45 -11.95 -21.00 7.14
C ALA A 45 -12.67 -21.35 8.45
N THR A 46 -13.30 -20.36 9.10
CA THR A 46 -14.11 -20.59 10.30
C THR A 46 -15.32 -21.48 10.02
N LEU A 47 -16.00 -21.30 8.88
CA LEU A 47 -17.13 -22.17 8.49
C LEU A 47 -16.68 -23.60 8.21
N VAL A 48 -15.54 -23.79 7.54
CA VAL A 48 -14.92 -25.10 7.31
C VAL A 48 -14.63 -25.78 8.64
N ASP A 49 -14.08 -25.04 9.60
CA ASP A 49 -13.76 -25.54 10.94
C ASP A 49 -14.98 -26.10 11.66
N THR A 50 -16.08 -25.34 11.69
CA THR A 50 -17.34 -25.77 12.32
C THR A 50 -17.97 -27.02 11.70
N LYS A 51 -17.61 -27.40 10.48
CA LYS A 51 -18.24 -28.51 9.74
C LYS A 51 -17.38 -29.76 9.64
N LEU A 52 -16.07 -29.62 9.52
CA LEU A 52 -15.18 -30.72 9.13
C LEU A 52 -14.35 -31.29 10.29
N GLY A 53 -14.35 -30.66 11.46
CA GLY A 53 -13.59 -31.11 12.63
C GLY A 53 -12.06 -31.06 12.42
N ASP A 54 -11.31 -31.44 13.45
CA ASP A 54 -9.85 -31.26 13.46
C ASP A 54 -9.06 -32.25 12.57
N SER A 55 -9.63 -33.42 12.25
CA SER A 55 -8.88 -34.51 11.59
C SER A 55 -8.69 -34.35 10.06
N ASN A 56 -9.29 -33.35 9.41
CA ASN A 56 -9.25 -33.20 7.95
C ASN A 56 -8.42 -31.99 7.53
N TRP A 57 -7.09 -32.13 7.50
CA TRP A 57 -6.13 -31.06 7.20
C TRP A 57 -6.14 -30.48 5.75
N PRO A 58 -6.50 -31.21 4.66
CA PRO A 58 -6.35 -30.71 3.29
C PRO A 58 -7.10 -29.40 2.95
N PRO A 59 -8.34 -29.17 3.41
CA PRO A 59 -9.03 -27.89 3.24
C PRO A 59 -8.28 -26.70 3.85
N TYR A 60 -7.66 -26.90 5.01
CA TYR A 60 -6.88 -25.85 5.68
C TYR A 60 -5.59 -25.55 4.93
N LEU A 61 -4.94 -26.54 4.30
CA LEU A 61 -3.82 -26.28 3.39
C LEU A 61 -4.28 -25.40 2.22
N ALA A 62 -5.37 -25.77 1.55
CA ALA A 62 -5.88 -25.02 0.39
C ALA A 62 -6.22 -23.56 0.75
N LEU A 63 -6.91 -23.35 1.86
CA LEU A 63 -7.25 -22.02 2.36
C LEU A 63 -6.02 -21.19 2.74
N SER A 64 -5.04 -21.83 3.37
CA SER A 64 -3.81 -21.15 3.79
C SER A 64 -2.95 -20.76 2.59
N LEU A 65 -2.81 -21.63 1.60
CA LEU A 65 -2.14 -21.31 0.34
C LEU A 65 -2.84 -20.16 -0.40
N ALA A 66 -4.18 -20.19 -0.47
CA ALA A 66 -4.95 -19.11 -1.08
C ALA A 66 -4.74 -17.78 -0.34
N GLY A 67 -4.85 -17.78 0.99
CA GLY A 67 -4.66 -16.60 1.82
C GLY A 67 -3.24 -16.02 1.72
N VAL A 68 -2.21 -16.86 1.72
CA VAL A 68 -0.81 -16.44 1.52
C VAL A 68 -0.60 -15.89 0.11
N ALA A 69 -1.14 -16.52 -0.93
CA ALA A 69 -1.02 -16.04 -2.31
C ALA A 69 -1.72 -14.69 -2.51
N ILE A 70 -2.89 -14.49 -1.89
CA ILE A 70 -3.61 -13.21 -1.89
C ILE A 70 -2.79 -12.14 -1.16
N SER A 71 -2.21 -12.48 -0.01
CA SER A 71 -1.31 -11.57 0.73
C SER A 71 -0.07 -11.18 -0.08
N ALA A 72 0.57 -12.13 -0.75
CA ALA A 72 1.72 -11.84 -1.61
C ALA A 72 1.33 -10.90 -2.76
N SER A 73 0.19 -11.16 -3.40
CA SER A 73 -0.34 -10.31 -4.47
C SER A 73 -0.65 -8.90 -3.98
N TRP A 74 -1.26 -8.77 -2.79
CA TRP A 74 -1.54 -7.48 -2.16
C TRP A 74 -0.25 -6.70 -1.87
N TRP A 75 0.75 -7.37 -1.30
CA TRP A 75 2.04 -6.76 -1.01
C TRP A 75 2.76 -6.26 -2.28
N LEU A 76 2.79 -7.07 -3.33
CA LEU A 76 3.37 -6.69 -4.62
C LEU A 76 2.67 -5.47 -5.22
N GLN A 77 1.33 -5.45 -5.15
CA GLN A 77 0.53 -4.33 -5.65
C GLN A 77 0.82 -3.04 -4.88
N LEU A 78 0.88 -3.10 -3.54
CA LEU A 78 1.25 -1.97 -2.69
C LEU A 78 2.64 -1.44 -3.00
N ARG A 79 3.61 -2.35 -3.17
CA ARG A 79 4.98 -1.99 -3.54
C ARG A 79 5.03 -1.27 -4.89
N SER A 80 4.32 -1.79 -5.89
CA SER A 80 4.21 -1.17 -7.22
C SER A 80 3.64 0.24 -7.15
N TYR A 81 2.56 0.45 -6.39
CA TYR A 81 2.00 1.79 -6.17
C TYR A 81 2.98 2.75 -5.52
N ARG A 82 3.75 2.27 -4.53
CA ARG A 82 4.74 3.09 -3.84
C ARG A 82 5.87 3.53 -4.78
N GLU A 83 6.40 2.59 -5.57
CA GLU A 83 7.47 2.87 -6.53
C GLU A 83 6.99 3.81 -7.65
N LEU A 84 5.79 3.58 -8.19
CA LEU A 84 5.21 4.43 -9.22
C LEU A 84 4.94 5.86 -8.72
N ASN A 85 4.37 6.00 -7.51
CA ASN A 85 4.12 7.32 -6.94
C ASN A 85 5.43 8.07 -6.66
N ALA A 86 6.46 7.39 -6.14
CA ALA A 86 7.78 8.00 -5.97
C ALA A 86 8.35 8.50 -7.31
N ALA A 87 8.22 7.72 -8.39
CA ALA A 87 8.66 8.14 -9.71
C ALA A 87 7.89 9.34 -10.25
N LYS A 88 6.55 9.37 -10.08
CA LYS A 88 5.70 10.51 -10.48
C LYS A 88 6.09 11.79 -9.73
N PHE A 89 6.22 11.74 -8.41
CA PHE A 89 6.63 12.91 -7.62
C PHE A 89 8.05 13.37 -7.94
N ALA A 90 8.96 12.47 -8.30
CA ALA A 90 10.30 12.86 -8.78
C ALA A 90 10.25 13.64 -10.12
N VAL A 91 9.25 13.39 -10.97
CA VAL A 91 9.02 14.20 -12.19
C VAL A 91 8.36 15.53 -11.82
N ILE A 92 7.32 15.52 -10.99
CA ILE A 92 6.61 16.72 -10.53
C ILE A 92 7.59 17.71 -9.90
N ASN A 93 8.41 17.26 -8.95
CA ASN A 93 9.37 18.12 -8.25
C ASN A 93 10.48 18.65 -9.18
N ARG A 94 10.79 17.95 -10.29
CA ARG A 94 11.71 18.47 -11.32
C ARG A 94 11.06 19.60 -12.12
N ILE A 95 9.77 19.47 -12.43
CA ILE A 95 8.99 20.50 -13.11
C ILE A 95 8.81 21.72 -12.19
N GLU A 96 8.57 21.52 -10.89
CA GLU A 96 8.43 22.59 -9.89
C GLU A 96 9.61 23.56 -9.85
N LYS A 97 10.83 23.13 -10.18
CA LYS A 97 12.02 24.01 -10.23
C LYS A 97 11.90 25.18 -11.20
N GLN A 98 10.95 25.12 -12.14
CA GLN A 98 10.67 26.20 -13.10
C GLN A 98 9.67 27.22 -12.56
N PHE A 99 9.03 26.94 -11.43
CA PHE A 99 8.01 27.79 -10.81
C PHE A 99 8.60 28.62 -9.66
N PRO A 100 8.04 29.81 -9.39
CA PRO A 100 8.47 30.63 -8.25
C PRO A 100 8.09 30.01 -6.90
N VAL A 101 7.11 29.10 -6.87
CA VAL A 101 6.64 28.38 -5.68
C VAL A 101 6.67 26.88 -5.97
N ARG A 102 7.17 26.08 -5.04
CA ARG A 102 7.40 24.63 -5.22
C ARG A 102 6.63 23.84 -4.17
N ILE A 103 5.31 23.80 -4.32
CA ILE A 103 4.36 23.32 -3.32
C ILE A 103 4.77 21.96 -2.75
N PHE A 104 5.01 20.96 -3.60
CA PHE A 104 5.30 19.59 -3.16
C PHE A 104 6.75 19.41 -2.69
N THR A 105 7.69 20.17 -3.27
CA THR A 105 9.09 20.18 -2.82
C THR A 105 9.18 20.78 -1.41
N ASP A 106 8.56 21.93 -1.19
CA ASP A 106 8.57 22.65 0.07
C ASP A 106 7.77 21.87 1.15
N GLU A 107 6.67 21.20 0.77
CA GLU A 107 5.95 20.25 1.64
C GLU A 107 6.88 19.10 2.09
N TRP A 108 7.57 18.44 1.16
CA TRP A 108 8.48 17.34 1.50
C TRP A 108 9.65 17.80 2.38
N GLU A 109 10.19 18.99 2.12
CA GLU A 109 11.24 19.59 2.96
C GLU A 109 10.71 19.88 4.37
N SER A 110 9.50 20.41 4.52
CA SER A 110 8.87 20.64 5.82
C SER A 110 8.67 19.35 6.62
N LEU A 111 8.36 18.24 5.94
CA LEU A 111 8.21 16.91 6.56
C LEU A 111 9.55 16.29 6.97
N THR A 112 10.66 16.69 6.34
CA THR A 112 11.97 16.04 6.50
C THR A 112 12.96 16.87 7.33
N SER A 113 12.75 18.17 7.47
CA SER A 113 13.67 19.14 8.10
C SER A 113 13.66 19.15 9.64
N GLY A 114 12.74 18.43 10.30
CA GLY A 114 12.71 18.30 11.76
C GLY A 114 13.71 17.30 12.33
N PRO A 115 14.17 17.47 13.60
CA PRO A 115 15.00 16.48 14.26
C PRO A 115 14.30 15.11 14.29
N PRO A 116 15.04 13.99 14.19
CA PRO A 116 14.50 12.65 14.32
C PRO A 116 13.72 12.46 15.62
N LEU A 117 12.41 12.69 15.62
CA LEU A 117 11.60 12.25 16.76
C LEU A 117 11.52 10.73 16.70
N PRO A 118 11.86 10.01 17.79
CA PRO A 118 11.96 8.55 17.80
C PRO A 118 10.64 7.83 17.43
N LEU A 119 9.51 8.54 17.51
CA LEU A 119 8.15 8.05 17.22
C LEU A 119 7.44 8.85 16.11
N ARG A 120 8.06 9.88 15.53
CA ARG A 120 7.39 10.86 14.65
C ARG A 120 8.13 11.14 13.34
N LYS A 121 9.21 10.41 13.07
CA LYS A 121 9.71 10.25 11.71
C LYS A 121 8.72 9.35 11.00
N ARG A 122 7.93 9.90 10.07
CA ARG A 122 7.54 9.30 8.77
C ARG A 122 6.08 9.62 8.44
N TYR A 123 5.88 10.62 7.60
CA TYR A 123 4.77 10.57 6.63
C TYR A 123 4.87 9.32 5.73
N ALA A 124 6.03 8.64 5.72
CA ALA A 124 6.22 7.30 5.19
C ALA A 124 5.55 6.16 6.01
N GLU A 125 4.87 6.46 7.13
CA GLU A 125 4.21 5.43 7.95
C GLU A 125 2.93 4.91 7.33
N LEU A 126 2.14 5.69 6.58
CA LEU A 126 0.97 5.11 5.91
C LEU A 126 1.38 3.99 4.95
N GLY A 127 2.40 4.23 4.12
CA GLY A 127 2.91 3.19 3.21
C GLY A 127 3.56 2.01 3.93
N ALA A 128 4.24 2.25 5.05
CA ALA A 128 4.86 1.18 5.83
C ALA A 128 3.82 0.32 6.58
N VAL A 129 2.83 0.95 7.20
CA VAL A 129 1.71 0.28 7.88
C VAL A 129 0.87 -0.50 6.86
N GLU A 130 0.56 0.10 5.70
CA GLU A 130 -0.12 -0.60 4.61
C GLU A 130 0.67 -1.83 4.14
N MET A 131 2.00 -1.76 4.05
CA MET A 131 2.85 -2.90 3.66
C MET A 131 2.96 -4.00 4.72
N ILE A 132 2.71 -3.69 6.00
CA ILE A 132 2.72 -4.68 7.09
C ILE A 132 1.44 -5.52 7.07
N THR A 133 0.30 -4.93 6.70
CA THR A 133 -1.00 -5.63 6.72
C THR A 133 -1.01 -6.96 5.94
N PRO A 134 -0.53 -7.04 4.68
CA PRO A 134 -0.46 -8.32 3.97
C PRO A 134 0.41 -9.36 4.68
N ILE A 135 1.51 -8.94 5.33
CA ILE A 135 2.43 -9.82 6.06
C ILE A 135 1.73 -10.41 7.29
N VAL A 136 0.96 -9.58 8.02
CA VAL A 136 0.16 -10.05 9.16
C VAL A 136 -0.83 -11.11 8.70
N PHE A 137 -1.59 -10.87 7.62
CA PHE A 137 -2.52 -11.87 7.09
C PHE A 137 -1.81 -13.16 6.65
N ALA A 138 -0.65 -13.06 5.97
CA ALA A 138 0.12 -14.24 5.58
C ALA A 138 0.54 -15.05 6.82
N GLY A 139 1.02 -14.37 7.88
CA GLY A 139 1.34 -15.00 9.15
C GLY A 139 0.14 -15.69 9.80
N LEU A 140 -1.04 -15.06 9.78
CA LEU A 140 -2.28 -15.67 10.28
C LEU A 140 -2.66 -16.95 9.54
N PHE A 141 -2.55 -16.98 8.21
CA PHE A 141 -2.82 -18.19 7.43
C PHE A 141 -1.80 -19.30 7.69
N VAL A 142 -0.51 -18.96 7.85
CA VAL A 142 0.51 -19.94 8.24
C VAL A 142 0.22 -20.51 9.63
N LEU A 143 -0.12 -19.67 10.60
CA LEU A 143 -0.48 -20.10 11.96
C LEU A 143 -1.73 -20.99 11.96
N LEU A 144 -2.74 -20.64 11.17
CA LEU A 144 -3.97 -21.44 11.00
C LEU A 144 -3.65 -22.84 10.47
N PHE A 145 -2.78 -22.95 9.46
CA PHE A 145 -2.36 -24.24 8.94
C PHE A 145 -1.60 -25.07 9.99
N LEU A 146 -0.62 -24.46 10.65
CA LEU A 146 0.18 -25.14 11.68
C LEU A 146 -0.69 -25.66 12.83
N ALA A 147 -1.65 -24.85 13.28
CA ALA A 147 -2.58 -25.24 14.33
C ALA A 147 -3.44 -26.46 13.95
N LYS A 148 -3.77 -26.63 12.67
CA LYS A 148 -4.62 -27.72 12.18
C LYS A 148 -3.87 -28.98 11.75
N VAL A 149 -2.56 -28.90 11.55
CA VAL A 149 -1.70 -30.07 11.29
C VAL A 149 -1.07 -30.61 12.57
N ALA A 150 -0.94 -29.79 13.61
CA ALA A 150 -0.39 -30.19 14.91
C ALA A 150 -1.40 -30.90 15.84
N VAL A 151 -2.68 -30.99 15.44
CA VAL A 151 -3.78 -31.65 16.15
C VAL A 151 -4.11 -32.96 15.44
#